data_AF-A0ABD6DNJ5-F1
#
_entry.id   AF-A0ABD6DNJ5-F1
#
_cell.length_a   1.000
_cell.length_b   1.000
_cell.length_c   1.000
_cell.angle_alpha   90.00
_cell.angle_beta   90.00
_cell.angle_gamma   90.00
#
_symmetry.space_group_name_H-M   'P 1'
#
loop_
_entity.id
_entity.type
_entity.pdbx_description
1 polymer ?
#
loop_
_entity_poly.entity_id
_entity_poly.type
_entity_poly.pdbx_seq_one_letter_code
_entity_poly.pdbx_strand_id
1 'polypeptide(L)'
;MGKPIIRYRKSDLYTQVVDEYGVFNSSYDFLIFLAVVGYREDRINRNNYRGDRDAGTVGEIGLQNVFSNDLYRVIMSSLAFQEENDPAALVETSTQMKVLAQYAAGGLDFAEEEFGDIAGDPTDAILNYIRTKQQEDDEVGGELGEIVDAFDDEMMETDSDV
;
A
#
# COMPACT_ATOMS: atom_id res chain seq x y z
N MET A 1 -26.69 2.20 -5.52
CA MET A 1 -25.51 2.35 -4.64
C MET A 1 -24.42 3.06 -5.43
N GLY A 2 -23.74 4.05 -4.85
CA GLY A 2 -22.60 4.71 -5.50
C GLY A 2 -21.40 3.76 -5.60
N LYS A 3 -20.48 4.01 -6.54
CA LYS A 3 -19.24 3.24 -6.64
C LYS A 3 -18.39 3.46 -5.37
N PRO A 4 -17.75 2.42 -4.79
CA PRO A 4 -16.93 2.59 -3.59
C PRO A 4 -15.73 3.49 -3.85
N ILE A 5 -15.39 4.34 -2.88
CA ILE A 5 -14.29 5.32 -2.97
C ILE A 5 -13.34 5.11 -1.79
N ILE A 6 -12.06 5.00 -2.09
CA ILE A 6 -10.97 5.06 -1.12
C ILE A 6 -10.66 6.52 -0.87
N ARG A 7 -10.80 6.96 0.38
CA ARG A 7 -10.34 8.26 0.84
C ARG A 7 -9.00 8.09 1.55
N TYR A 8 -8.03 8.89 1.14
CA TYR A 8 -6.66 8.83 1.64
C TYR A 8 -6.10 10.24 1.83
N ARG A 9 -5.11 10.37 2.70
CA ARG A 9 -4.35 11.62 2.86
C ARG A 9 -3.40 11.78 1.67
N LYS A 10 -3.48 12.93 1.01
CA LYS A 10 -2.54 13.35 -0.03
C LYS A 10 -1.70 14.53 0.44
N SER A 11 -0.55 14.70 -0.18
CA SER A 11 0.32 15.88 -0.04
C SER A 11 0.90 16.28 -1.40
N ASP A 12 1.74 17.31 -1.41
CA ASP A 12 2.42 17.79 -2.62
C ASP A 12 3.33 16.73 -3.25
N LEU A 13 3.78 15.74 -2.47
CA LEU A 13 4.58 14.63 -2.98
C LEU A 13 3.85 13.84 -4.07
N TYR A 14 2.51 13.73 -4.00
CA TYR A 14 1.72 13.11 -5.07
C TYR A 14 1.87 13.86 -6.39
N THR A 15 1.79 15.18 -6.36
CA THR A 15 1.95 16.03 -7.56
C THR A 15 3.35 15.87 -8.13
N GLN A 16 4.38 15.85 -7.26
CA GLN A 16 5.76 15.71 -7.69
C GLN A 16 5.99 14.36 -8.39
N VAL A 17 5.68 13.24 -7.73
CA VAL A 17 6.06 11.91 -8.24
C VAL A 17 5.15 11.39 -9.35
N VAL A 18 3.92 11.90 -9.47
CA VAL A 18 2.97 11.49 -10.52
C VAL A 18 2.98 12.47 -11.69
N ASP A 19 2.80 13.77 -11.43
CA ASP A 19 2.55 14.76 -12.48
C ASP A 19 3.85 15.43 -12.98
N GLU A 20 4.78 15.75 -12.07
CA GLU A 20 6.00 16.49 -12.41
C GLU A 20 7.11 15.58 -12.94
N TYR A 21 7.44 14.52 -12.20
CA TYR A 21 8.54 13.61 -12.51
C TYR A 21 8.09 12.33 -13.21
N GLY A 22 6.79 11.98 -13.14
CA GLY A 22 6.24 10.79 -13.79
C GLY A 22 6.86 9.47 -13.31
N VAL A 23 7.30 9.42 -12.05
CA VAL A 23 7.84 8.21 -11.39
C VAL A 23 6.76 7.14 -11.31
N PHE A 24 5.53 7.55 -11.00
CA PHE A 24 4.36 6.70 -10.99
C PHE A 24 3.41 7.11 -12.11
N ASN A 25 2.80 6.13 -12.78
CA ASN A 25 1.86 6.40 -13.88
C ASN A 25 0.53 6.99 -13.38
N SER A 26 0.23 6.84 -12.09
CA SER A 26 -1.00 7.31 -11.49
C SER A 26 -0.89 7.48 -9.97
N SER A 27 -1.83 8.25 -9.40
CA SER A 27 -1.94 8.40 -7.94
C SER A 27 -2.31 7.11 -7.23
N TYR A 28 -2.97 6.14 -7.89
CA TYR A 28 -3.29 4.87 -7.26
C TYR A 28 -2.08 3.93 -7.22
N ASP A 29 -1.18 3.99 -8.21
CA ASP A 29 0.10 3.27 -8.15
C ASP A 29 0.93 3.78 -6.97
N PHE A 30 0.99 5.10 -6.79
CA PHE A 30 1.70 5.71 -5.68
C PHE A 30 1.04 5.42 -4.32
N LEU A 31 -0.30 5.42 -4.25
CA LEU A 31 -1.03 5.02 -3.04
C LEU A 31 -0.66 3.59 -2.61
N ILE A 32 -0.63 2.64 -3.55
CA ILE A 32 -0.26 1.25 -3.27
C ILE A 32 1.19 1.17 -2.81
N PHE A 33 2.09 1.87 -3.49
CA PHE A 33 3.50 1.93 -3.08
C PHE A 33 3.65 2.44 -1.65
N LEU A 34 3.02 3.56 -1.31
CA LEU A 34 3.05 4.12 0.05
C LEU A 34 2.46 3.16 1.08
N ALA A 35 1.41 2.40 0.75
CA ALA A 35 0.87 1.41 1.66
C ALA A 35 1.86 0.27 1.94
N VAL A 36 2.58 -0.20 0.92
CA VAL A 36 3.63 -1.21 1.08
C VAL A 36 4.81 -0.66 1.88
N VAL A 37 5.23 0.58 1.62
CA VAL A 37 6.27 1.26 2.41
C VAL A 37 5.83 1.39 3.87
N GLY A 38 4.60 1.83 4.12
CA GLY A 38 4.04 1.92 5.47
C GLY A 38 4.02 0.59 6.20
N TYR A 39 3.64 -0.49 5.53
CA TYR A 39 3.72 -1.83 6.11
C TYR A 39 5.16 -2.26 6.42
N ARG A 40 6.08 -2.11 5.46
CA ARG A 40 7.48 -2.51 5.60
C ARG A 40 8.18 -1.80 6.75
N GLU A 41 7.94 -0.50 6.89
CA GLU A 41 8.57 0.35 7.90
C GLU A 41 7.79 0.38 9.22
N ASP A 42 6.81 -0.52 9.41
CA ASP A 42 5.92 -0.60 10.58
C ASP A 42 5.26 0.75 10.94
N ARG A 43 4.85 1.48 9.91
CA ARG A 43 4.22 2.79 10.00
C ARG A 43 2.77 2.73 9.55
N ILE A 44 1.87 2.69 10.54
CA ILE A 44 0.44 2.83 10.32
C ILE A 44 -0.09 4.10 10.96
N ASN A 45 -0.71 4.97 10.16
CA ASN A 45 -1.37 6.14 10.69
C ASN A 45 -2.86 5.84 10.90
N ARG A 46 -3.27 5.61 12.14
CA ARG A 46 -4.68 5.34 12.46
C ARG A 46 -5.53 6.61 12.56
N ASN A 47 -4.88 7.77 12.67
CA ASN A 47 -5.51 9.08 12.84
C ASN A 47 -5.36 9.91 11.57
N ASN A 48 -6.35 10.71 11.18
CA ASN A 48 -6.23 11.62 10.03
C ASN A 48 -5.73 10.98 8.70
N TYR A 49 -5.83 9.66 8.54
CA TYR A 49 -5.33 8.91 7.38
C TYR A 49 -6.10 9.19 6.08
N ARG A 50 -7.24 9.87 6.19
CA ARG A 50 -8.05 10.36 5.07
C ARG A 50 -7.69 11.80 4.66
N GLY A 51 -6.80 12.44 5.40
CA GLY A 51 -6.52 13.86 5.31
C GLY A 51 -7.64 14.74 5.91
N ASP A 52 -7.41 16.04 5.83
CA ASP A 52 -8.29 17.07 6.30
C ASP A 52 -8.87 17.85 5.10
N ARG A 53 -10.19 17.97 5.06
CA ARG A 53 -10.90 18.67 3.99
C ARG A 53 -10.60 20.16 4.01
N ASP A 54 -10.51 20.75 5.20
CA ASP A 54 -10.28 22.19 5.35
C ASP A 54 -8.84 22.56 4.96
N ALA A 55 -7.91 21.61 5.15
CA ALA A 55 -6.52 21.72 4.67
C ALA A 55 -6.32 21.29 3.21
N GLY A 56 -7.37 20.78 2.53
CA GLY A 56 -7.26 20.32 1.14
C GLY A 56 -6.46 19.03 0.92
N THR A 57 -6.18 18.27 1.98
CA THR A 57 -5.32 17.07 1.95
C THR A 57 -6.12 15.76 1.78
N VAL A 58 -7.39 15.85 1.40
CA VAL A 58 -8.21 14.67 1.06
C VAL A 58 -8.02 14.30 -0.41
N GLY A 59 -7.54 13.08 -0.64
CA GLY A 59 -7.54 12.40 -1.93
C GLY A 59 -8.69 11.39 -2.04
N GLU A 60 -9.18 11.16 -3.26
CA GLU A 60 -10.22 10.18 -3.55
C GLU A 60 -9.82 9.32 -4.76
N ILE A 61 -9.78 8.00 -4.59
CA ILE A 61 -9.57 7.03 -5.66
C ILE A 61 -10.79 6.10 -5.71
N GLY A 62 -11.31 5.87 -6.90
CA GLY A 62 -12.36 4.87 -7.09
C GLY A 62 -11.80 3.47 -6.88
N LEU A 63 -12.45 2.66 -6.04
CA LEU A 63 -12.00 1.31 -5.72
C LEU A 63 -11.78 0.45 -6.96
N GLN A 64 -12.60 0.65 -8.00
CA GLN A 64 -12.49 -0.09 -9.25
C GLN A 64 -11.12 0.05 -9.93
N ASN A 65 -10.41 1.15 -9.70
CA ASN A 65 -9.07 1.38 -10.28
C ASN A 65 -8.02 0.47 -9.61
N VAL A 66 -8.18 0.22 -8.31
CA VAL A 66 -7.35 -0.74 -7.55
C VAL A 66 -7.73 -2.16 -7.96
N PHE A 67 -9.02 -2.47 -8.03
CA PHE A 67 -9.52 -3.82 -8.31
C PHE A 67 -9.31 -4.27 -9.76
N SER A 68 -9.09 -3.35 -10.71
CA SER A 68 -8.73 -3.70 -12.09
C SER A 68 -7.31 -4.27 -12.22
N ASN A 69 -6.51 -4.23 -11.15
CA ASN A 69 -5.19 -4.82 -11.09
C ASN A 69 -5.18 -5.92 -10.00
N ASP A 70 -4.96 -7.17 -10.40
CA ASP A 70 -4.96 -8.31 -9.48
C ASP A 70 -3.89 -8.19 -8.40
N LEU A 71 -2.70 -7.66 -8.73
CA LEU A 71 -1.64 -7.43 -7.75
C LEU A 71 -2.09 -6.44 -6.66
N TYR A 72 -2.75 -5.35 -7.06
CA TYR A 72 -3.20 -4.34 -6.10
C TYR A 72 -4.32 -4.87 -5.22
N ARG A 73 -5.21 -5.69 -5.77
CA ARG A 73 -6.22 -6.40 -4.99
C ARG A 73 -5.58 -7.33 -3.95
N VAL A 74 -4.58 -8.12 -4.36
CA VAL A 74 -3.86 -9.03 -3.45
C VAL A 74 -3.16 -8.25 -2.35
N ILE A 75 -2.36 -7.23 -2.68
CA ILE A 75 -1.68 -6.39 -1.68
C ILE A 75 -2.69 -5.83 -0.67
N MET A 76 -3.79 -5.26 -1.17
CA MET A 76 -4.81 -4.66 -0.32
C MET A 76 -5.48 -5.68 0.62
N SER A 77 -5.79 -6.88 0.13
CA SER A 77 -6.32 -7.98 0.95
C SER A 77 -5.30 -8.47 1.98
N SER A 78 -4.04 -8.66 1.59
CA SER A 78 -2.97 -9.12 2.48
C SER A 78 -2.69 -8.13 3.60
N LEU A 79 -2.61 -6.84 3.29
CA LEU A 79 -2.44 -5.79 4.31
C LEU A 79 -3.59 -5.81 5.32
N ALA A 80 -4.82 -5.96 4.85
CA ALA A 80 -6.00 -6.02 5.72
C ALA A 80 -5.98 -7.24 6.64
N PHE A 81 -5.62 -8.41 6.10
CA PHE A 81 -5.46 -9.64 6.87
C PHE A 81 -4.36 -9.51 7.92
N GLN A 82 -3.19 -8.98 7.56
CA GLN A 82 -2.07 -8.81 8.47
C GLN A 82 -2.38 -7.85 9.63
N GLU A 83 -3.04 -6.72 9.34
CA GLU A 83 -3.37 -5.72 10.38
C GLU A 83 -4.49 -6.20 11.33
N GLU A 84 -5.53 -6.86 10.81
CA GLU A 84 -6.68 -7.26 11.62
C GLU A 84 -6.53 -8.68 12.21
N ASN A 85 -5.60 -9.49 11.67
CA ASN A 85 -5.39 -10.90 11.99
C ASN A 85 -6.70 -11.72 11.97
N ASP A 86 -7.56 -11.39 11.00
CA ASP A 86 -8.88 -11.98 10.80
C ASP A 86 -9.05 -12.39 9.33
N PRO A 87 -9.28 -13.69 9.03
CA PRO A 87 -9.52 -14.17 7.67
C PRO A 87 -10.65 -13.42 6.94
N ALA A 88 -11.65 -12.88 7.66
CA ALA A 88 -12.72 -12.10 7.04
C ALA A 88 -12.19 -10.83 6.32
N ALA A 89 -11.08 -10.26 6.78
CA ALA A 89 -10.45 -9.08 6.17
C ALA A 89 -9.97 -9.33 4.72
N LEU A 90 -9.75 -10.59 4.32
CA LEU A 90 -9.37 -10.96 2.96
C LEU A 90 -10.44 -10.60 1.91
N VAL A 91 -11.71 -10.47 2.32
CA VAL A 91 -12.84 -10.16 1.43
C VAL A 91 -13.64 -8.92 1.85
N GLU A 92 -13.46 -8.43 3.08
CA GLU A 92 -14.13 -7.23 3.57
C GLU A 92 -13.56 -5.94 2.96
N THR A 93 -14.16 -5.50 1.86
CA THR A 93 -13.71 -4.33 1.11
C THR A 93 -13.62 -3.05 1.94
N SER A 94 -14.52 -2.82 2.90
CA SER A 94 -14.44 -1.63 3.76
C SER A 94 -13.21 -1.64 4.67
N THR A 95 -12.86 -2.81 5.18
CA THR A 95 -11.70 -3.05 6.05
C THR A 95 -10.42 -2.88 5.23
N GLN A 96 -10.38 -3.50 4.06
CA GLN A 96 -9.32 -3.33 3.07
C GLN A 96 -9.06 -1.86 2.70
N MET A 97 -10.11 -1.10 2.37
CA MET A 97 -9.97 0.32 2.00
C MET A 97 -9.44 1.16 3.16
N LYS A 98 -9.87 0.85 4.39
CA LYS A 98 -9.41 1.53 5.61
C LYS A 98 -7.93 1.23 5.85
N VAL A 99 -7.54 -0.04 5.92
CA VAL A 99 -6.17 -0.45 6.23
C VAL A 99 -5.19 0.05 5.17
N LEU A 100 -5.55 -0.07 3.89
CA LEU A 100 -4.74 0.49 2.80
C LEU A 100 -4.46 1.98 2.99
N ALA A 101 -5.49 2.77 3.30
CA ALA A 101 -5.34 4.21 3.51
C ALA A 101 -4.53 4.55 4.78
N GLN A 102 -4.61 3.72 5.83
CA GLN A 102 -3.86 3.91 7.07
C GLN A 102 -2.37 3.64 6.87
N TYR A 103 -2.01 2.54 6.20
CA TYR A 103 -0.62 2.28 5.84
C TYR A 103 -0.10 3.29 4.82
N ALA A 104 -0.89 3.65 3.80
CA ALA A 104 -0.45 4.67 2.84
C ALA A 104 -0.18 6.01 3.51
N ALA A 105 -0.99 6.38 4.52
CA ALA A 105 -0.72 7.58 5.29
C ALA A 105 0.58 7.44 6.10
N GLY A 106 0.86 6.31 6.76
CA GLY A 106 2.12 6.12 7.47
C GLY A 106 3.35 6.06 6.55
N GLY A 107 3.22 5.43 5.38
CA GLY A 107 4.24 5.45 4.34
C GLY A 107 4.45 6.85 3.75
N LEU A 108 3.40 7.67 3.69
CA LEU A 108 3.53 9.09 3.32
C LEU A 108 4.34 9.87 4.34
N ASP A 109 4.08 9.67 5.64
CA ASP A 109 4.88 10.32 6.71
C ASP A 109 6.36 9.91 6.58
N PHE A 110 6.64 8.62 6.35
CA PHE A 110 8.00 8.13 6.11
C PHE A 110 8.63 8.76 4.86
N ALA A 111 7.90 8.77 3.74
CA ALA A 111 8.37 9.32 2.48
C ALA A 111 8.65 10.83 2.58
N GLU A 112 7.84 11.59 3.33
CA GLU A 112 8.08 13.01 3.58
C GLU A 112 9.29 13.24 4.49
N GLU A 113 9.53 12.38 5.49
CA GLU A 113 10.72 12.44 6.33
C GLU A 113 12.01 12.10 5.54
N GLU A 114 11.97 11.05 4.73
CA GLU A 114 13.14 10.56 3.99
C GLU A 114 13.39 11.34 2.70
N PHE A 115 12.35 11.81 2.02
CA PHE A 115 12.45 12.44 0.70
C PHE A 115 12.15 13.94 0.72
N GLY A 116 11.45 14.47 1.74
CA GLY A 116 10.94 15.84 1.76
C GLY A 116 12.00 16.92 2.03
N ASP A 117 13.07 16.59 2.75
CA ASP A 117 14.20 17.52 3.02
C ASP A 117 15.39 17.36 2.06
N ILE A 118 15.35 16.36 1.16
CA ILE A 118 16.40 16.19 0.15
C ILE A 118 16.16 17.21 -0.95
N ALA A 119 16.91 18.30 -0.93
CA ALA A 119 17.06 19.21 -2.07
C ALA A 119 17.61 18.42 -3.29
N GLY A 120 16.72 17.79 -4.06
CA GLY A 120 17.06 16.88 -5.16
C GLY A 120 15.82 16.30 -5.84
N ASP A 121 16.04 15.53 -6.90
CA ASP A 121 14.99 14.84 -7.64
C ASP A 121 14.39 13.73 -6.75
N PRO A 122 13.09 13.78 -6.40
CA PRO A 122 12.43 12.75 -5.57
C PRO A 122 12.49 11.36 -6.21
N THR A 123 12.71 11.28 -7.53
CA THR A 123 12.99 10.04 -8.26
C THR A 123 14.25 9.36 -7.75
N ASP A 124 15.34 10.11 -7.52
CA ASP A 124 16.61 9.55 -7.06
C ASP A 124 16.49 9.02 -5.63
N ALA A 125 15.72 9.68 -4.78
CA ALA A 125 15.49 9.25 -3.40
C ALA A 125 14.67 7.94 -3.35
N ILE A 126 13.60 7.85 -4.15
CA ILE A 126 12.80 6.62 -4.28
C ILE A 126 13.63 5.48 -4.89
N LEU A 127 14.40 5.76 -5.94
CA LEU A 127 15.27 4.76 -6.57
C LEU A 127 16.35 4.27 -5.61
N ASN A 128 16.94 5.17 -4.82
CA ASN A 128 17.93 4.79 -3.81
C ASN A 128 17.29 3.96 -2.70
N TYR A 129 16.10 4.31 -2.21
CA TYR A 129 15.36 3.49 -1.25
C TYR A 129 15.14 2.07 -1.81
N ILE A 130 14.63 1.94 -3.03
CA ILE A 130 14.40 0.63 -3.68
C ILE A 130 15.71 -0.15 -3.81
N ARG A 131 16.79 0.50 -4.28
CA ARG A 131 18.09 -0.15 -4.48
C ARG A 131 18.73 -0.62 -3.18
N THR A 132 18.66 0.18 -2.12
CA THR A 132 19.17 -0.20 -0.80
C THR A 132 18.39 -1.41 -0.28
N LYS A 133 17.07 -1.43 -0.43
CA LYS A 133 16.26 -2.56 0.02
C LYS A 133 16.44 -3.82 -0.83
N GLN A 134 16.68 -3.70 -2.13
CA GLN A 134 17.07 -4.84 -2.97
C GLN A 134 18.44 -5.45 -2.60
N GLN A 135 19.35 -4.66 -2.03
CA GLN A 135 20.64 -5.16 -1.56
C GLN A 135 20.57 -5.76 -0.15
N GLU A 136 19.55 -5.39 0.64
CA GLU A 136 19.28 -5.94 1.96
C GLU A 136 18.47 -7.25 1.90
N ASP A 137 17.58 -7.41 0.90
CA ASP A 137 16.65 -8.54 0.76
C ASP A 137 17.12 -9.60 -0.27
N ASP A 138 18.35 -10.11 -0.14
CA ASP A 138 18.76 -11.35 -0.84
C ASP A 138 18.01 -12.62 -0.30
N GLU A 139 17.20 -12.46 0.75
CA GLU A 139 16.25 -13.45 1.25
C GLU A 139 14.81 -13.08 0.84
N VAL A 140 14.49 -13.23 -0.46
CA VAL A 140 13.09 -13.40 -0.88
C VAL A 140 12.63 -14.78 -0.38
N GLY A 141 12.31 -14.87 0.91
CA GLY A 141 11.98 -16.12 1.61
C GLY A 141 11.50 -15.94 3.05
N GLY A 142 10.90 -14.78 3.38
CA GLY A 142 10.26 -14.54 4.68
C GLY A 142 8.76 -14.87 4.68
N GLU A 143 7.98 -14.20 5.54
CA GLU A 143 6.53 -14.40 5.80
C GLU A 143 5.64 -14.67 4.57
N LEU A 144 5.97 -14.09 3.40
CA LEU A 144 5.24 -14.34 2.15
C LEU A 144 5.46 -15.75 1.60
N GLY A 145 6.64 -16.33 1.79
CA GLY A 145 6.91 -17.74 1.54
C GLY A 145 6.10 -18.63 2.48
N GLU A 146 6.06 -18.29 3.77
CA GLU A 146 5.27 -19.04 4.76
C GLU A 146 3.75 -18.96 4.47
N ILE A 147 3.26 -17.82 3.98
CA ILE A 147 1.86 -17.65 3.57
C ILE A 147 1.56 -18.46 2.30
N VAL A 148 2.47 -18.48 1.31
CA VAL A 148 2.30 -19.29 0.09
C VAL A 148 2.33 -20.78 0.42
N ASP A 149 3.26 -21.23 1.26
CA ASP A 149 3.35 -22.62 1.70
C ASP A 149 2.09 -23.02 2.49
N ALA A 150 1.58 -22.16 3.38
CA ALA A 150 0.34 -22.40 4.10
C ALA A 150 -0.90 -22.48 3.18
N PHE A 151 -0.95 -21.66 2.12
CA PHE A 151 -2.02 -21.73 1.11
C PHE A 151 -1.94 -23.00 0.27
N ASP A 152 -0.73 -23.45 -0.09
CA ASP A 152 -0.53 -24.67 -0.87
C ASP A 152 -0.85 -25.94 -0.05
N ASP A 153 -0.52 -25.96 1.24
CA ASP A 153 -0.88 -27.06 2.15
C ASP A 153 -2.40 -27.18 2.36
N GLU A 154 -3.11 -26.06 2.53
CA GLU A 154 -4.56 -26.05 2.71
C GLU A 154 -5.32 -26.44 1.41
N MET A 155 -4.76 -26.12 0.23
CA MET A 155 -5.30 -26.58 -1.06
C MET A 155 -5.05 -28.08 -1.31
N MET A 156 -3.94 -28.65 -0.83
CA MET A 156 -3.65 -30.09 -0.97
C MET A 156 -4.51 -30.98 -0.04
N GLU A 157 -4.97 -30.47 1.10
CA GLU A 157 -5.94 -31.18 1.95
C GLU A 157 -7.35 -31.25 1.31
N THR A 158 -7.73 -30.28 0.49
CA THR A 158 -9.04 -30.31 -0.20
C THR A 158 -9.12 -31.25 -1.40
N ASP A 159 -7.98 -31.64 -1.99
CA ASP A 159 -7.92 -32.56 -3.14
C ASP A 159 -7.74 -34.04 -2.75
N SER A 160 -7.62 -34.35 -1.45
CA SER A 160 -7.39 -35.72 -0.94
C SER A 160 -8.66 -36.43 -0.44
N ASP A 161 -9.84 -35.81 -0.57
CA ASP A 161 -11.16 -36.38 -0.26
C ASP A 161 -12.01 -36.67 -1.53
N VAL A 162 -11.42 -37.34 -2.53
CA VAL A 162 -12.15 -38.01 -3.65
C VAL A 162 -11.66 -39.43 -3.88
#